data_AF-A0A6L6EZM7-F1
#
_entry.id   AF-A0A6L6EZM7-F1
#
_cell.length_a   1.000
_cell.length_b   1.000
_cell.length_c   1.000
_cell.angle_alpha   90.00
_cell.angle_beta   90.00
_cell.angle_gamma   90.00
#
_symmetry.space_group_name_H-M   'P 1'
#
loop_
_entity.id
_entity.type
_entity.pdbx_description
1 polymer ?
#
loop_
_entity_poly.entity_id
_entity_poly.type
_entity_poly.pdbx_seq_one_letter_code
_entity_poly.pdbx_strand_id
1 'polypeptide(L)'
;MTIENIGSFACTRDVGPKANALIITTGGYPVWSSDDCNASVATKESVLKPGERFASSITWDGRATPQNCSNQGAFAKAGSYELVGANETAKSEQTPFAITSTR
;
A
#
# COMPACT_ATOMS: atom_id res chain seq x y z
N MET A 1 2.10 -4.63 -5.48
CA MET A 1 1.18 -5.52 -4.75
C MET A 1 0.36 -6.34 -5.73
N THR A 2 -0.14 -7.48 -5.28
CA THR A 2 -1.05 -8.33 -6.07
C THR A 2 -2.28 -8.63 -5.25
N ILE A 3 -3.45 -8.47 -5.86
CA ILE A 3 -4.75 -8.82 -5.30
C ILE A 3 -5.14 -10.15 -5.93
N GLU A 4 -5.42 -11.16 -5.12
CA GLU A 4 -5.81 -12.50 -5.58
C GLU A 4 -7.15 -12.89 -4.99
N ASN A 5 -8.05 -13.41 -5.82
CA ASN A 5 -9.24 -14.06 -5.32
C ASN A 5 -8.92 -15.49 -4.86
N ILE A 6 -8.69 -15.65 -3.57
CA ILE A 6 -8.44 -16.96 -2.93
C ILE A 6 -9.72 -17.76 -2.60
N GLY A 7 -10.90 -17.22 -2.94
CA GLY A 7 -12.18 -17.87 -2.75
C GLY A 7 -12.54 -18.84 -3.87
N SER A 8 -13.62 -19.60 -3.67
CA SER A 8 -14.13 -20.58 -4.65
C SER A 8 -15.12 -19.99 -5.66
N PHE A 9 -15.52 -18.73 -5.53
CA PHE A 9 -16.47 -18.05 -6.40
C PHE A 9 -15.89 -16.76 -6.96
N ALA A 10 -16.36 -16.34 -8.14
CA ALA A 10 -16.01 -15.03 -8.69
C ALA A 10 -16.53 -13.92 -7.77
N CYS A 11 -15.75 -12.85 -7.63
CA CYS A 11 -16.13 -11.68 -6.85
C CYS A 11 -15.82 -10.38 -7.60
N THR A 12 -16.61 -9.33 -7.36
CA THR A 12 -16.32 -7.99 -7.87
C THR A 12 -15.57 -7.22 -6.79
N ARG A 13 -14.48 -6.55 -7.18
CA ARG A 13 -13.67 -5.69 -6.32
C ARG A 13 -13.29 -4.41 -7.04
N ASP A 14 -13.22 -3.31 -6.30
CA ASP A 14 -12.46 -2.15 -6.77
C ASP A 14 -10.97 -2.47 -6.64
N VAL A 15 -10.28 -2.57 -7.77
CA VAL A 15 -8.82 -2.78 -7.87
C VAL A 15 -8.10 -1.48 -8.26
N GLY A 16 -8.80 -0.35 -8.22
CA GLY A 16 -8.26 0.98 -8.42
C GLY A 16 -7.53 1.52 -7.18
N PRO A 17 -6.79 2.63 -7.33
CA PRO A 17 -6.04 3.22 -6.22
C PRO A 17 -6.94 3.73 -5.08
N LYS A 18 -8.22 4.03 -5.31
CA LYS A 18 -9.15 4.38 -4.22
C LYS A 18 -9.28 3.28 -3.16
N ALA A 19 -9.21 2.02 -3.59
CA ALA A 19 -9.40 0.86 -2.74
C ALA A 19 -8.08 0.22 -2.31
N ASN A 20 -6.96 0.56 -2.96
CA ASN A 20 -5.65 -0.06 -2.74
C ASN A 20 -4.74 0.84 -1.92
N ALA A 21 -4.19 0.31 -0.84
CA ALA A 21 -3.19 1.00 -0.03
C ALA A 21 -1.89 0.20 0.11
N LEU A 22 -0.76 0.91 0.15
CA LEU A 22 0.50 0.42 0.70
C LEU A 22 0.80 1.17 1.99
N ILE A 23 1.08 0.43 3.07
CA ILE A 23 1.33 0.98 4.41
C ILE A 23 2.71 0.53 4.87
N ILE A 24 3.55 1.49 5.25
CA ILE A 24 4.90 1.25 5.75
C ILE A 24 4.95 1.59 7.23
N THR A 25 5.53 0.68 8.03
CA THR A 25 5.76 0.86 9.46
C THR A 25 7.20 0.53 9.86
N THR A 26 7.61 0.96 11.04
CA THR A 26 8.86 0.54 11.69
C THR A 26 8.64 0.36 13.19
N GLY A 27 9.00 -0.80 13.75
CA GLY A 27 8.72 -1.11 15.16
C GLY A 27 7.26 -0.96 15.57
N GLY A 28 6.32 -1.17 14.62
CA GLY A 28 4.88 -0.98 14.83
C GLY A 28 4.38 0.46 14.68
N TYR A 29 5.24 1.45 14.44
CA TYR A 29 4.86 2.84 14.22
C TYR A 29 4.67 3.16 12.73
N PRO A 30 3.63 3.92 12.35
CA PRO A 30 3.39 4.30 10.96
C PRO A 30 4.48 5.25 10.46
N VAL A 31 4.91 5.03 9.23
CA VAL A 31 5.90 5.85 8.52
C VAL A 31 5.23 6.56 7.35
N TRP A 32 4.50 5.81 6.53
CA TRP A 32 3.88 6.32 5.30
C TRP A 32 2.71 5.44 4.87
N SER A 33 1.71 6.04 4.22
CA SER A 33 0.66 5.34 3.49
C SER A 33 0.45 5.98 2.12
N SER A 34 0.13 5.19 1.10
CA SER A 34 -0.31 5.71 -0.20
C SER A 34 -1.64 6.47 -0.15
N ASP A 35 -2.40 6.28 0.93
CA ASP A 35 -3.68 6.93 1.17
C ASP A 35 -3.55 8.24 1.95
N ASP A 36 -2.33 8.59 2.36
CA ASP A 36 -2.07 9.87 3.00
C ASP A 36 -1.82 10.95 1.95
N CYS A 37 -2.22 12.18 2.27
CA CYS A 37 -1.82 13.41 1.58
C CYS A 37 -1.89 13.34 0.04
N ASN A 38 -3.11 13.47 -0.49
CA ASN A 38 -3.49 13.37 -1.91
C ASN A 38 -3.67 11.94 -2.44
N ALA A 39 -4.35 11.10 -1.66
CA ALA A 39 -4.82 9.80 -2.12
C ALA A 39 -5.59 9.93 -3.45
N SER A 40 -5.28 9.06 -4.40
CA SER A 40 -6.05 8.99 -5.63
C SER A 40 -7.41 8.37 -5.34
N VAL A 41 -8.48 9.06 -5.74
CA VAL A 41 -9.86 8.58 -5.59
C VAL A 41 -10.37 7.81 -6.81
N ALA A 42 -9.48 7.47 -7.75
CA ALA A 42 -9.86 6.74 -8.95
C ALA A 42 -10.27 5.31 -8.63
N THR A 43 -11.46 4.92 -9.11
CA THR A 43 -12.00 3.56 -8.99
C THR A 43 -11.69 2.74 -10.24
N LYS A 44 -11.59 1.42 -10.06
CA LYS A 44 -11.53 0.46 -11.15
C LYS A 44 -12.16 -0.85 -10.69
N GLU A 45 -13.45 -1.03 -10.95
CA GLU A 45 -14.14 -2.28 -10.65
C GLU A 45 -13.69 -3.39 -11.61
N SER A 46 -13.44 -4.57 -11.05
CA SER A 46 -13.06 -5.76 -11.80
C SER A 46 -13.70 -7.01 -11.18
N VAL A 47 -14.13 -7.93 -12.05
CA VAL A 47 -14.56 -9.26 -11.63
C VAL A 47 -13.34 -10.16 -11.63
N LEU A 48 -13.00 -10.72 -10.47
CA LEU A 48 -11.91 -11.66 -10.29
C LEU A 48 -12.49 -13.08 -10.16
N LYS A 49 -12.15 -13.97 -11.10
CA LYS A 49 -12.44 -15.39 -10.99
C LYS A 49 -11.59 -16.05 -9.89
N PRO A 50 -11.96 -17.24 -9.37
CA PRO A 50 -11.11 -17.99 -8.45
C PRO A 50 -9.66 -18.13 -8.97
N GLY A 51 -8.68 -17.75 -8.16
CA GLY A 51 -7.25 -17.74 -8.50
C GLY A 51 -6.80 -16.62 -9.44
N GLU A 52 -7.71 -15.76 -9.91
CA GLU A 52 -7.35 -14.61 -10.75
C GLU A 52 -6.63 -13.54 -9.91
N ARG A 53 -5.65 -12.90 -10.57
CA ARG A 53 -4.75 -11.92 -9.94
C ARG A 53 -4.81 -10.60 -10.67
N PHE A 54 -4.83 -9.52 -9.89
CA PHE A 54 -4.61 -8.17 -10.37
C PHE A 54 -3.33 -7.59 -9.76
N ALA A 55 -2.38 -7.21 -10.60
CA ALA A 55 -1.13 -6.58 -10.17
C ALA A 55 -1.25 -5.05 -10.25
N SER A 56 -0.81 -4.38 -9.20
CA SER A 56 -0.72 -2.92 -9.14
C SER A 56 0.60 -2.48 -8.49
N SER A 57 1.08 -1.32 -8.90
CA SER A 57 2.31 -0.73 -8.38
C SER A 57 2.04 0.68 -7.91
N ILE A 58 2.51 0.99 -6.70
CA ILE A 58 2.52 2.33 -6.13
C ILE A 58 3.97 2.62 -5.73
N THR A 59 4.48 3.79 -6.13
CA THR A 59 5.86 4.19 -5.86
C THR A 59 5.89 5.06 -4.61
N TRP A 60 6.75 4.69 -3.67
CA TRP A 60 7.09 5.52 -2.51
C TRP A 60 8.40 6.28 -2.79
N ASP A 61 8.40 7.59 -2.54
CA ASP A 61 9.57 8.46 -2.77
C ASP A 61 10.58 8.42 -1.60
N GLY A 62 10.32 7.61 -0.59
CA GLY A 62 11.16 7.44 0.59
C GLY A 62 10.88 8.45 1.71
N ARG A 63 9.82 9.27 1.63
CA ARG A 63 9.46 10.23 2.67
C ARG A 63 8.35 9.71 3.59
N ALA A 64 8.43 10.03 4.87
CA ALA A 64 7.33 9.81 5.79
C ALA A 64 6.11 10.66 5.39
N THR A 65 4.92 10.25 5.83
CA THR A 65 3.74 11.11 5.73
C THR A 65 3.96 12.39 6.54
N PRO A 66 3.79 13.57 5.95
CA PRO A 66 3.94 14.84 6.67
C PRO A 66 2.76 15.08 7.62
N GLN A 67 3.03 15.79 8.71
CA GLN A 67 1.98 16.27 9.59
C GLN A 67 1.07 17.24 8.81
N ASN A 68 -0.24 16.99 8.83
CA ASN A 68 -1.28 17.82 8.22
C ASN A 68 -1.20 18.02 6.69
N CYS A 69 -0.41 17.23 5.96
CA CYS A 69 -0.31 17.31 4.49
C CYS A 69 0.11 18.68 3.91
N SER A 70 0.71 19.56 4.71
CA SER A 70 1.04 20.94 4.31
C SER A 70 2.46 21.09 3.75
N ASN A 71 3.37 20.16 4.08
CA ASN A 71 4.78 20.18 3.67
C ASN A 71 5.21 18.78 3.20
N GLN A 72 6.41 18.65 2.65
CA GLN A 72 7.00 17.32 2.42
C GLN A 72 7.47 16.70 3.73
N GLY A 73 7.23 15.39 3.90
CA GLY A 73 7.77 14.66 5.04
C GLY A 73 9.28 14.47 4.95
N ALA A 74 9.90 14.16 6.10
CA ALA A 74 11.32 13.83 6.15
C ALA A 74 11.59 12.50 5.45
N PHE A 75 12.79 12.33 4.89
CA PHE A 75 13.21 11.03 4.37
C PHE A 75 13.26 10.00 5.49
N ALA A 76 12.81 8.79 5.18
CA ALA A 76 12.98 7.62 6.03
C ALA A 76 14.48 7.34 6.23
N LYS A 77 14.85 6.96 7.45
CA LYS A 77 16.23 6.68 7.81
C LYS A 77 16.62 5.27 7.37
N ALA A 78 17.92 4.98 7.36
CA ALA A 78 18.37 3.60 7.24
C ALA A 78 17.84 2.76 8.42
N GLY A 79 17.39 1.55 8.15
CA GLY A 79 16.76 0.70 9.16
C GLY A 79 15.84 -0.37 8.57
N SER A 80 15.18 -1.10 9.47
CA SER A 80 14.20 -2.15 9.13
C SER A 80 12.78 -1.60 9.17
N TYR A 81 11.98 -2.05 8.21
CA TYR A 81 10.62 -1.61 7.96
C TYR A 81 9.74 -2.80 7.58
N GLU A 82 8.45 -2.63 7.75
CA GLU A 82 7.43 -3.59 7.33
C GLU A 82 6.49 -2.94 6.34
N LEU A 83 6.17 -3.65 5.26
CA LEU A 83 5.19 -3.25 4.25
C LEU A 83 3.94 -4.13 4.35
N VAL A 84 2.77 -3.50 4.35
CA VAL A 84 1.46 -4.16 4.20
C VAL A 84 0.77 -3.60 2.96
N GLY A 85 0.26 -4.49 2.11
CA GLY A 85 -0.70 -4.14 1.06
C GLY A 85 -2.12 -4.35 1.56
N ALA A 86 -3.03 -3.42 1.23
CA ALA A 86 -4.45 -3.54 1.54
C ALA A 86 -5.31 -3.30 0.29
N ASN A 87 -6.41 -4.05 0.19
CA ASN A 87 -7.52 -3.76 -0.72
C ASN A 87 -8.79 -3.71 0.13
N GLU A 88 -9.32 -2.51 0.37
CA GLU A 88 -10.41 -2.27 1.32
C GLU A 88 -10.08 -2.87 2.70
N THR A 89 -10.86 -3.85 3.18
CA THR A 89 -10.65 -4.52 4.46
C THR A 89 -9.67 -5.69 4.39
N ALA A 90 -9.33 -6.18 3.19
CA ALA A 90 -8.37 -7.26 3.03
C ALA A 90 -6.95 -6.72 3.16
N LYS A 91 -6.09 -7.41 3.93
CA LYS A 91 -4.69 -7.04 4.17
C LYS A 91 -3.78 -8.22 3.89
N SER A 92 -2.59 -7.95 3.38
CA SER A 92 -1.52 -8.93 3.29
C SER A 92 -0.89 -9.18 4.66
N GLU A 93 -0.12 -10.26 4.73
CA GLU A 93 0.92 -10.41 5.77
C GLU A 93 1.93 -9.26 5.67
N GLN A 94 2.64 -9.02 6.78
CA GLN A 94 3.74 -8.05 6.83
C GLN A 94 4.93 -8.57 6.02
N THR A 95 5.46 -7.71 5.15
CA THR A 95 6.65 -8.01 4.35
C THR A 95 7.83 -7.15 4.82
N PRO A 96 8.87 -7.75 5.42
CA PRO A 96 10.01 -7.00 5.93
C PRO A 96 10.89 -6.50 4.79
N PHE A 97 11.43 -5.29 4.95
CA PHE A 97 12.46 -4.74 4.07
C PHE A 97 13.41 -3.81 4.84
N ALA A 98 14.55 -3.49 4.24
CA ALA A 98 15.53 -2.59 4.82
C ALA A 98 15.86 -1.44 3.88
N ILE A 99 16.01 -0.24 4.44
CA ILE A 99 16.61 0.90 3.77
C ILE A 99 18.09 0.93 4.16
N THR A 100 18.98 0.80 3.17
CA THR A 100 20.43 0.66 3.40
C THR A 100 21.24 1.93 3.08
N SER A 101 20.65 2.90 2.37
CA SER A 101 21.28 4.18 2.05
C SER A 101 20.25 5.30 2.11
N THR A 102 20.56 6.38 2.81
CA THR A 102 19.77 7.61 2.85
C THR A 102 20.40 8.65 1.91
N ARG A 103 19.59 9.31 1.08
CA ARG A 103 20.03 10.44 0.25
C ARG A 103 20.29 11.69 1.07
#